data_AF-A0A3P1CW31-F1
#
_entry.id   AF-A0A3P1CW31-F1
#
_cell.length_a   1.000
_cell.length_b   1.000
_cell.length_c   1.000
_cell.angle_alpha   90.00
_cell.angle_beta   90.00
_cell.angle_gamma   90.00
#
_symmetry.space_group_name_H-M   'P 1'
#
loop_
_entity.id
_entity.type
_entity.pdbx_description
1 polymer ?
#
loop_
_entity_poly.entity_id
_entity_poly.type
_entity_poly.pdbx_seq_one_letter_code
_entity_poly.pdbx_strand_id
1 'polypeptide(L)'
;MFHSKFIPFIAVILWGSASFALPVVSILKYKKAGETELTPAAVRAIADLKKQGGGTLMYPAGRFVQGPVEITGSAISIQGAGIGRTVIVRNNQRGYAFFANRKQRVFIRDLTLDCDQSPIEGGIYLGGCTASGADRVYCRNADASTFVVENQLFNAGDEKSVSDRNVFRNCQASGQKRYHDAGGKSPFIAGGYARNTRFEQCTVTDCVGDAFDSDNAPGTVFLHCVARNTKGISPYAGFWSEGEQTDSDHRVTWNHCKVVGYRVGFGISERVKATILNGEAENCVNAVKGLHYQYRIQINTFTARHCGKGLEATDTDGVLTFSGPATLTKVKTLNTVARNSFSNYGGGSSTSEETLIGPGCEFDKDAYISYENSGSRRITVDGTTFRGGNIRYYNGQLTELLVKNSQFINSGIIGARIKQSRITAGSRFVTTDSTKTAIQLSLDSYNTTVDNSTFEGYNRVSDQAKVGTGVRQTTRRQPR
;
A
#
# COMPACT_ATOMS: atom_id res chain seq x y z
N MET A 1 -71.74 10.62 40.03
CA MET A 1 -71.56 12.10 40.03
C MET A 1 -70.72 12.48 41.24
N PHE A 2 -69.86 13.51 41.07
CA PHE A 2 -68.83 14.05 42.00
C PHE A 2 -67.55 13.18 42.13
N HIS A 3 -66.51 13.40 41.33
CA HIS A 3 -65.43 14.42 41.41
C HIS A 3 -64.60 14.39 42.71
N SER A 4 -63.43 13.76 42.66
CA SER A 4 -62.24 14.26 43.37
C SER A 4 -61.01 14.14 42.46
N LYS A 5 -60.30 15.27 42.30
CA LYS A 5 -59.12 15.42 41.44
C LYS A 5 -57.88 15.02 42.26
N PHE A 6 -57.17 13.99 41.81
CA PHE A 6 -55.77 13.79 42.19
C PHE A 6 -54.89 14.39 41.09
N ILE A 7 -54.12 15.42 41.44
CA ILE A 7 -53.01 15.94 40.63
C ILE A 7 -51.72 15.42 41.27
N PRO A 8 -50.98 14.50 40.66
CA PRO A 8 -49.61 14.24 41.08
C PRO A 8 -48.70 15.30 40.45
N PHE A 9 -47.95 15.98 41.31
CA PHE A 9 -46.82 16.82 40.95
C PHE A 9 -45.81 16.00 40.13
N ILE A 10 -45.64 16.34 38.84
CA ILE A 10 -44.49 15.90 38.05
C ILE A 10 -43.29 16.71 38.54
N ALA A 11 -42.45 16.10 39.37
CA ALA A 11 -41.11 16.59 39.61
C ALA A 11 -40.32 16.42 38.30
N VAL A 12 -40.13 17.53 37.57
CA VAL A 12 -39.18 17.62 36.48
C VAL A 12 -37.78 17.53 37.09
N ILE A 13 -37.22 16.32 37.16
CA ILE A 13 -35.78 16.16 37.42
C ILE A 13 -35.08 16.52 36.11
N LEU A 14 -34.66 17.77 36.00
CA LEU A 14 -33.67 18.23 35.03
C LEU A 14 -32.37 17.45 35.30
N TRP A 15 -32.17 16.34 34.58
CA TRP A 15 -30.86 15.74 34.41
C TRP A 15 -30.05 16.67 33.50
N GLY A 16 -29.45 17.69 34.11
CA GLY A 16 -28.36 18.41 33.51
C GLY A 16 -27.22 17.42 33.29
N SER A 17 -27.06 16.94 32.06
CA SER A 17 -25.84 16.26 31.62
C SER A 17 -24.71 17.28 31.62
N ALA A 18 -24.14 17.51 32.80
CA ALA A 18 -22.83 18.11 32.93
C ALA A 18 -21.87 17.18 32.16
N SER A 19 -21.60 17.55 30.91
CA SER A 19 -20.41 17.09 30.21
C SER A 19 -19.24 17.65 31.01
N PHE A 20 -18.77 16.89 32.00
CA PHE A 20 -17.56 17.22 32.72
C PHE A 20 -16.45 17.30 31.68
N ALA A 21 -16.00 18.53 31.40
CA ALA A 21 -14.85 18.75 30.55
C ALA A 21 -13.68 17.98 31.17
N LEU A 22 -13.10 17.05 30.40
CA LEU A 22 -11.96 16.28 30.88
C LEU A 22 -10.81 17.24 31.24
N PRO A 23 -10.04 16.94 32.30
CA PRO A 23 -8.99 17.82 32.79
C PRO A 23 -7.91 18.03 31.72
N VAL A 24 -7.38 19.25 31.66
CA VAL A 24 -6.20 19.61 30.86
C VAL A 24 -5.12 20.09 31.81
N VAL A 25 -3.96 19.44 31.78
CA VAL A 25 -2.86 19.74 32.71
C VAL A 25 -1.56 19.96 31.96
N SER A 26 -0.74 20.91 32.42
CA SER A 26 0.60 21.14 31.86
C SER A 26 1.61 20.15 32.46
N ILE A 27 2.50 19.61 31.64
CA ILE A 27 3.62 18.79 32.09
C ILE A 27 4.50 19.50 33.11
N LEU A 28 4.65 20.84 32.99
CA LEU A 28 5.48 21.63 33.88
C LEU A 28 4.94 21.69 35.31
N LYS A 29 3.63 21.53 35.51
CA LYS A 29 3.01 21.43 36.85
C LYS A 29 3.53 20.22 37.63
N TYR A 30 3.90 19.16 36.92
CA TYR A 30 4.38 17.91 37.53
C TYR A 30 5.89 17.82 37.60
N LYS A 31 6.64 18.78 37.03
CA LYS A 31 8.11 18.80 37.10
C LYS A 31 8.56 19.26 38.49
N LYS A 32 9.40 18.46 39.15
CA LYS A 32 10.01 18.82 40.44
C LYS A 32 11.32 19.60 40.25
N ALA A 33 11.70 20.39 41.24
CA ALA A 33 12.99 21.07 41.26
C ALA A 33 14.13 20.05 41.14
N GLY A 34 15.13 20.34 40.31
CA GLY A 34 16.27 19.45 40.05
C GLY A 34 16.05 18.39 38.98
N GLU A 35 14.82 18.17 38.49
CA GLU A 35 14.59 17.23 37.38
C GLU A 35 15.08 17.82 36.05
N THR A 36 15.99 17.11 35.40
CA THR A 36 16.52 17.46 34.08
C THR A 36 15.75 16.81 32.92
N GLU A 37 15.09 15.68 33.18
CA GLU A 37 14.23 14.97 32.24
C GLU A 37 12.75 15.03 32.65
N LEU A 38 11.84 14.89 31.67
CA LEU A 38 10.39 14.93 31.90
C LEU A 38 9.74 13.57 32.13
N THR A 39 10.46 12.46 32.04
CA THR A 39 9.92 11.10 32.25
C THR A 39 9.15 11.00 33.58
N PRO A 40 9.73 11.40 34.73
CA PRO A 40 9.02 11.29 36.01
C PRO A 40 7.80 12.21 36.08
N ALA A 41 7.88 13.41 35.49
CA ALA A 41 6.77 14.36 35.44
C ALA A 41 5.61 13.81 34.59
N ALA A 42 5.91 13.17 33.46
CA ALA A 42 4.93 12.58 32.57
C ALA A 42 4.20 11.40 33.24
N VAL A 43 4.95 10.52 33.92
CA VAL A 43 4.39 9.41 34.69
C VAL A 43 3.43 9.91 35.78
N ARG A 44 3.83 10.93 36.54
CA ARG A 44 2.97 11.54 37.56
C ARG A 44 1.70 12.17 36.98
N ALA A 45 1.83 12.91 35.88
CA ALA A 45 0.70 13.55 35.21
C ALA A 45 -0.30 12.52 34.66
N ILE A 46 0.19 11.45 34.03
CA ILE A 46 -0.64 10.35 33.51
C ILE A 46 -1.36 9.63 34.65
N ALA A 47 -0.68 9.37 35.77
CA ALA A 47 -1.31 8.75 36.94
C ALA A 47 -2.43 9.63 37.53
N ASP A 48 -2.25 10.95 37.55
CA ASP A 48 -3.28 11.90 38.00
C ASP A 48 -4.48 11.95 37.04
N LEU A 49 -4.23 12.08 35.73
CA LEU A 49 -5.28 12.03 34.70
C LEU A 49 -6.07 10.71 34.74
N LYS A 50 -5.38 9.59 34.96
CA LYS A 50 -6.01 8.27 35.13
C LYS A 50 -6.98 8.26 36.32
N LYS A 51 -6.61 8.83 37.47
CA LYS A 51 -7.50 8.95 38.64
C LYS A 51 -8.72 9.81 38.34
N GLN A 52 -8.59 10.77 37.43
CA GLN A 52 -9.67 11.66 36.98
C GLN A 52 -10.49 11.07 35.81
N GLY A 53 -10.23 9.82 35.42
CA GLY A 53 -10.97 9.13 34.35
C GLY A 53 -10.52 9.44 32.92
N GLY A 54 -9.42 10.19 32.75
CA GLY A 54 -8.86 10.59 31.46
C GLY A 54 -8.48 12.08 31.43
N GLY A 55 -8.13 12.58 30.25
CA GLY A 55 -7.84 14.01 30.02
C GLY A 55 -6.60 14.25 29.17
N THR A 56 -6.11 15.48 29.16
CA THR A 56 -5.02 15.91 28.27
C THR A 56 -3.80 16.36 29.04
N LEU A 57 -2.64 15.78 28.72
CA LEU A 57 -1.33 16.24 29.15
C LEU A 57 -0.72 17.16 28.08
N MET A 58 -0.58 18.44 28.41
CA MET A 58 -0.05 19.47 27.54
C MET A 58 1.46 19.67 27.73
N TYR A 59 2.20 19.60 26.63
CA TYR A 59 3.59 20.03 26.52
C TYR A 59 3.63 21.41 25.87
N PRO A 60 4.25 22.42 26.51
CA PRO A 60 4.42 23.73 25.89
C PRO A 60 5.45 23.67 24.75
N ALA A 61 5.64 24.78 24.06
CA ALA A 61 6.76 24.90 23.13
C ALA A 61 8.09 24.79 23.89
N GLY A 62 9.05 24.06 23.31
CA GLY A 62 10.33 23.78 23.93
C GLY A 62 10.91 22.44 23.50
N ARG A 63 12.14 22.17 23.96
CA ARG A 63 12.85 20.90 23.79
C ARG A 63 12.95 20.23 25.15
N PHE A 64 12.52 18.98 25.25
CA PHE A 64 12.43 18.26 26.52
C PHE A 64 13.07 16.89 26.40
N VAL A 65 14.03 16.58 27.28
CA VAL A 65 14.61 15.24 27.36
C VAL A 65 13.64 14.33 28.10
N GLN A 66 13.36 13.16 27.54
CA GLN A 66 12.40 12.21 28.11
C GLN A 66 12.68 10.76 27.70
N GLY A 67 12.53 9.87 28.67
CA GLY A 67 12.50 8.42 28.56
C GLY A 67 11.22 7.86 27.93
N PRO A 68 11.11 6.54 27.81
CA PRO A 68 9.84 5.91 27.46
C PRO A 68 8.75 6.25 28.48
N VAL A 69 7.53 6.50 28.01
CA VAL A 69 6.38 6.79 28.89
C VAL A 69 5.21 5.89 28.52
N GLU A 70 4.76 5.09 29.50
CA GLU A 70 3.52 4.34 29.38
C GLU A 70 2.30 5.21 29.68
N ILE A 71 1.33 5.19 28.78
CA ILE A 71 0.00 5.76 28.99
C ILE A 71 -0.87 4.70 29.68
N THR A 72 -0.85 4.72 31.01
CA THR A 72 -1.46 3.67 31.85
C THR A 72 -2.98 3.77 32.03
N GLY A 73 -3.65 4.71 31.34
CA GLY A 73 -5.09 4.97 31.42
C GLY A 73 -5.73 5.23 30.06
N SER A 74 -7.01 4.86 29.92
CA SER A 74 -7.81 5.16 28.72
C SER A 74 -8.24 6.62 28.69
N ALA A 75 -8.67 7.11 27.53
CA ALA A 75 -9.11 8.49 27.32
C ALA A 75 -8.06 9.55 27.70
N ILE A 76 -6.77 9.19 27.60
CA ILE A 76 -5.65 10.11 27.82
C ILE A 76 -5.11 10.60 26.48
N SER A 77 -5.01 11.91 26.35
CA SER A 77 -4.38 12.57 25.21
C SER A 77 -3.06 13.23 25.62
N ILE A 78 -2.03 13.10 24.79
CA ILE A 78 -0.77 13.84 24.89
C ILE A 78 -0.75 14.87 23.78
N GLN A 79 -0.52 16.14 24.11
CA GLN A 79 -0.58 17.22 23.14
C GLN A 79 0.58 18.19 23.30
N GLY A 80 1.30 18.46 22.21
CA GLY A 80 2.26 19.54 22.13
C GLY A 80 1.69 20.83 21.55
N ALA A 81 2.58 21.80 21.32
CA ALA A 81 2.29 23.11 20.73
C ALA A 81 2.40 23.12 19.18
N GLY A 82 2.70 21.98 18.57
CA GLY A 82 2.87 21.79 17.12
C GLY A 82 4.18 21.06 16.76
N ILE A 83 4.22 20.46 15.57
CA ILE A 83 5.44 19.89 14.98
C ILE A 83 6.54 20.95 14.96
N GLY A 84 7.74 20.59 15.42
CA GLY A 84 8.90 21.48 15.54
C GLY A 84 8.84 22.49 16.70
N ARG A 85 7.66 22.73 17.28
CA ARG A 85 7.47 23.65 18.41
C ARG A 85 7.62 22.95 19.75
N THR A 86 7.03 21.77 19.90
CA THR A 86 7.29 20.86 21.02
C THR A 86 8.14 19.72 20.51
N VAL A 87 9.36 19.59 21.03
CA VAL A 87 10.27 18.51 20.67
C VAL A 87 10.58 17.69 21.91
N ILE A 88 10.24 16.39 21.86
CA ILE A 88 10.63 15.42 22.86
C ILE A 88 11.88 14.71 22.35
N VAL A 89 13.01 14.99 23.01
CA VAL A 89 14.29 14.34 22.74
C VAL A 89 14.33 13.06 23.54
N ARG A 90 14.34 11.91 22.87
CA ARG A 90 14.46 10.61 23.52
C ARG A 90 15.83 10.50 24.16
N ASN A 91 15.87 10.11 25.42
CA ASN A 91 17.11 9.69 26.09
C ASN A 91 17.56 8.30 25.60
N ASN A 92 18.63 7.77 26.18
CA ASN A 92 19.24 6.50 25.82
C ASN A 92 18.54 5.23 26.38
N GLN A 93 17.37 5.37 27.00
CA GLN A 93 16.60 4.23 27.51
C GLN A 93 15.82 3.55 26.37
N ARG A 94 15.84 2.20 26.34
CA ARG A 94 15.04 1.40 25.40
C ARG A 94 13.54 1.61 25.58
N GLY A 95 12.78 1.57 24.49
CA GLY A 95 11.33 1.73 24.46
C GLY A 95 10.84 2.95 23.66
N TYR A 96 9.55 2.95 23.34
CA TYR A 96 8.90 4.01 22.56
C TYR A 96 8.72 5.29 23.39
N ALA A 97 8.79 6.46 22.75
CA ALA A 97 8.51 7.76 23.40
C ALA A 97 7.20 7.73 24.20
N PHE A 98 6.18 7.17 23.56
CA PHE A 98 4.90 6.88 24.17
C PHE A 98 4.46 5.49 23.79
N PHE A 99 3.98 4.72 24.77
CA PHE A 99 3.32 3.46 24.47
C PHE A 99 2.08 3.26 25.33
N ALA A 100 1.16 2.45 24.85
CA ALA A 100 -0.02 2.05 25.60
C ALA A 100 -0.35 0.59 25.31
N ASN A 101 -0.69 -0.16 26.36
CA ASN A 101 -1.14 -1.53 26.28
C ASN A 101 -2.59 -1.65 26.77
N ARG A 102 -3.50 -2.26 26.00
CA ARG A 102 -4.90 -2.51 26.40
C ARG A 102 -5.65 -1.23 26.82
N LYS A 103 -5.54 -0.16 26.03
CA LYS A 103 -6.20 1.13 26.31
C LYS A 103 -7.13 1.55 25.19
N GLN A 104 -8.07 2.42 25.53
CA GLN A 104 -9.02 2.96 24.57
C GLN A 104 -8.90 4.47 24.51
N ARG A 105 -9.08 5.06 23.31
CA ARG A 105 -9.08 6.52 23.13
C ARG A 105 -7.80 7.19 23.62
N VAL A 106 -6.65 6.59 23.34
CA VAL A 106 -5.33 7.19 23.59
C VAL A 106 -4.90 7.96 22.35
N PHE A 107 -4.57 9.24 22.49
CA PHE A 107 -4.18 10.08 21.36
C PHE A 107 -2.90 10.86 21.64
N ILE A 108 -1.98 10.89 20.67
CA ILE A 108 -0.78 11.73 20.74
C ILE A 108 -0.80 12.72 19.59
N ARG A 109 -0.62 14.01 19.84
CA ARG A 109 -0.72 15.03 18.80
C ARG A 109 0.21 16.22 18.94
N ASP A 110 0.44 16.90 17.81
CA ASP A 110 1.04 18.23 17.75
C ASP A 110 2.46 18.31 18.35
N LEU A 111 3.33 17.35 18.03
CA LEU A 111 4.69 17.31 18.57
C LEU A 111 5.70 16.64 17.64
N THR A 112 6.98 16.85 17.93
CA THR A 112 8.10 16.14 17.32
C THR A 112 8.74 15.17 18.32
N LEU A 113 9.02 13.95 17.87
CA LEU A 113 9.81 12.95 18.56
C LEU A 113 11.19 12.88 17.91
N ASP A 114 12.22 13.21 18.67
CA ASP A 114 13.61 13.25 18.23
C ASP A 114 14.36 12.05 18.83
N CYS A 115 14.58 11.01 18.03
CA CYS A 115 15.02 9.70 18.51
C CYS A 115 16.53 9.45 18.31
N ASP A 116 17.32 10.49 18.06
CA ASP A 116 18.78 10.40 17.84
C ASP A 116 19.49 9.56 18.90
N GLN A 117 19.20 9.83 20.18
CA GLN A 117 19.85 9.13 21.29
C GLN A 117 19.13 7.82 21.68
N SER A 118 17.96 7.53 21.10
CA SER A 118 17.28 6.27 21.41
C SER A 118 18.07 5.07 20.88
N PRO A 119 18.28 4.01 21.67
CA PRO A 119 19.06 2.86 21.24
C PRO A 119 18.37 2.03 20.14
N ILE A 120 17.04 1.81 20.22
CA ILE A 120 16.30 0.89 19.31
C ILE A 120 14.89 1.43 18.99
N GLU A 121 14.00 1.50 19.99
CA GLU A 121 12.62 1.93 19.78
C GLU A 121 12.48 3.45 19.91
N GLY A 122 11.73 4.12 19.03
CA GLY A 122 11.71 5.58 18.99
C GLY A 122 10.35 6.22 19.26
N GLY A 123 9.38 5.93 18.40
CA GLY A 123 8.16 6.73 18.29
C GLY A 123 7.02 6.32 19.23
N ILE A 124 5.95 5.79 18.68
CA ILE A 124 4.68 5.47 19.35
C ILE A 124 4.35 3.99 19.12
N TYR A 125 3.97 3.29 20.18
CA TYR A 125 3.48 1.91 20.11
C TYR A 125 2.12 1.75 20.81
N LEU A 126 1.14 1.21 20.08
CA LEU A 126 -0.21 0.96 20.58
C LEU A 126 -0.52 -0.54 20.51
N GLY A 127 -0.23 -1.25 21.61
CA GLY A 127 -0.47 -2.69 21.75
C GLY A 127 -1.87 -2.98 22.30
N GLY A 128 -2.69 -3.72 21.56
CA GLY A 128 -4.04 -4.08 22.01
C GLY A 128 -4.92 -2.87 22.32
N CYS A 129 -4.69 -1.74 21.66
CA CYS A 129 -5.44 -0.51 21.88
C CYS A 129 -6.61 -0.40 20.91
N THR A 130 -7.68 0.27 21.33
CA THR A 130 -8.83 0.53 20.44
C THR A 130 -9.16 2.00 20.32
N ALA A 131 -9.63 2.42 19.15
CA ALA A 131 -10.00 3.80 18.86
C ALA A 131 -8.93 4.81 19.31
N SER A 132 -7.65 4.47 19.10
CA SER A 132 -6.48 5.24 19.56
C SER A 132 -5.61 5.63 18.37
N GLY A 133 -4.61 6.48 18.56
CA GLY A 133 -3.72 6.86 17.47
C GLY A 133 -2.91 8.12 17.67
N ALA A 134 -2.50 8.72 16.57
CA ALA A 134 -1.75 9.98 16.59
C ALA A 134 -2.16 10.93 15.45
N ASP A 135 -1.98 12.23 15.67
CA ASP A 135 -2.32 13.26 14.67
C ASP A 135 -1.29 14.39 14.67
N ARG A 136 -0.75 14.75 13.51
CA ARG A 136 0.31 15.78 13.36
C ARG A 136 1.49 15.51 14.29
N VAL A 137 2.03 14.29 14.22
CA VAL A 137 3.26 13.89 14.91
C VAL A 137 4.36 13.66 13.89
N TYR A 138 5.51 14.28 14.11
CA TYR A 138 6.71 14.01 13.32
C TYR A 138 7.71 13.26 14.18
N CYS A 139 8.16 12.09 13.74
CA CYS A 139 9.23 11.37 14.41
C CYS A 139 10.44 11.23 13.48
N ARG A 140 11.62 11.54 14.00
CA ARG A 140 12.87 11.42 13.25
C ARG A 140 13.86 10.54 13.96
N ASN A 141 14.68 9.85 13.17
CA ASN A 141 15.85 9.10 13.64
C ASN A 141 15.52 7.98 14.65
N ALA A 142 14.31 7.41 14.56
CA ALA A 142 13.98 6.14 15.22
C ALA A 142 14.81 5.02 14.58
N ASP A 143 15.12 3.92 15.26
CA ASP A 143 15.98 2.87 14.71
C ASP A 143 15.19 1.70 14.09
N ALA A 144 14.24 1.10 14.82
CA ALA A 144 13.47 -0.04 14.30
C ALA A 144 12.09 0.32 13.70
N SER A 145 11.23 1.02 14.44
CA SER A 145 9.86 1.35 14.02
C SER A 145 9.39 2.64 14.68
N THR A 146 8.43 3.33 14.04
CA THR A 146 8.03 4.69 14.43
C THR A 146 6.61 4.78 14.94
N PHE A 147 5.62 4.35 14.17
CA PHE A 147 4.20 4.37 14.51
C PHE A 147 3.68 2.95 14.36
N VAL A 148 3.53 2.28 15.50
CA VAL A 148 3.22 0.85 15.54
C VAL A 148 1.87 0.64 16.20
N VAL A 149 1.04 -0.19 15.58
CA VAL A 149 -0.18 -0.71 16.18
C VAL A 149 -0.27 -2.21 15.96
N GLU A 150 -0.44 -2.94 17.06
CA GLU A 150 -0.40 -4.41 17.05
C GLU A 150 -1.43 -4.98 18.04
N ASN A 151 -1.75 -6.28 17.94
CA ASN A 151 -2.42 -6.99 19.03
C ASN A 151 -1.46 -7.39 20.15
N GLN A 152 -0.17 -7.55 19.85
CA GLN A 152 0.84 -7.89 20.83
C GLN A 152 1.05 -6.70 21.76
N LEU A 153 1.33 -7.01 23.01
CA LEU A 153 1.59 -5.99 24.00
C LEU A 153 3.09 -5.70 24.10
N PHE A 154 3.42 -4.42 24.17
CA PHE A 154 4.81 -4.01 24.37
C PHE A 154 5.31 -4.50 25.73
N ASN A 155 6.47 -5.15 25.78
CA ASN A 155 7.10 -5.67 27.00
C ASN A 155 6.22 -6.64 27.83
N ALA A 156 5.31 -7.41 27.22
CA ALA A 156 4.51 -8.41 27.92
C ALA A 156 4.61 -9.83 27.31
N GLY A 157 5.75 -10.16 26.71
CA GLY A 157 5.96 -11.46 26.05
C GLY A 157 4.99 -11.69 24.89
N ASP A 158 4.39 -12.88 24.84
CA ASP A 158 3.43 -13.28 23.79
C ASP A 158 1.97 -12.90 24.12
N GLU A 159 1.75 -12.06 25.14
CA GLU A 159 0.41 -11.59 25.46
C GLU A 159 -0.19 -10.78 24.31
N LYS A 160 -1.43 -11.13 23.95
CA LYS A 160 -2.19 -10.49 22.88
C LYS A 160 -3.46 -9.85 23.44
N SER A 161 -3.96 -8.82 22.76
CA SER A 161 -5.25 -8.21 23.07
C SER A 161 -5.87 -7.56 21.83
N VAL A 162 -7.18 -7.34 21.85
CA VAL A 162 -7.90 -6.77 20.70
C VAL A 162 -7.35 -5.38 20.39
N SER A 163 -6.83 -5.23 19.18
CA SER A 163 -6.39 -3.94 18.63
C SER A 163 -7.29 -3.60 17.44
N ASP A 164 -8.03 -2.50 17.52
CA ASP A 164 -9.10 -2.22 16.55
C ASP A 164 -9.39 -0.72 16.37
N ARG A 165 -9.67 -0.30 15.13
CA ARG A 165 -10.08 1.07 14.76
C ARG A 165 -9.08 2.14 15.19
N ASN A 166 -7.78 1.83 15.13
CA ASN A 166 -6.72 2.79 15.41
C ASN A 166 -6.43 3.66 14.19
N VAL A 167 -6.09 4.94 14.40
CA VAL A 167 -5.91 5.89 13.30
C VAL A 167 -4.70 6.81 13.51
N PHE A 168 -3.78 6.81 12.55
CA PHE A 168 -2.68 7.76 12.48
C PHE A 168 -2.95 8.74 11.34
N ARG A 169 -2.96 10.05 11.62
CA ARG A 169 -3.25 11.11 10.64
C ARG A 169 -2.14 12.13 10.58
N ASN A 170 -1.82 12.62 9.38
CA ASN A 170 -0.86 13.72 9.21
C ASN A 170 0.50 13.46 9.88
N CYS A 171 0.88 12.19 10.04
CA CYS A 171 2.10 11.80 10.73
C CYS A 171 3.26 11.70 9.75
N GLN A 172 4.46 11.98 10.24
CA GLN A 172 5.67 11.99 9.42
C GLN A 172 6.76 11.15 10.08
N ALA A 173 7.48 10.36 9.28
CA ALA A 173 8.67 9.64 9.71
C ALA A 173 9.84 9.93 8.77
N SER A 174 11.03 10.16 9.32
CA SER A 174 12.24 10.31 8.49
C SER A 174 13.53 9.91 9.17
N GLY A 175 14.56 9.62 8.37
CA GLY A 175 15.92 9.45 8.86
C GLY A 175 16.10 8.23 9.76
N GLN A 176 15.23 7.21 9.61
CA GLN A 176 15.31 6.00 10.41
C GLN A 176 16.73 5.40 10.37
N LYS A 177 17.26 5.07 11.54
CA LYS A 177 18.58 4.49 11.73
C LYS A 177 18.56 3.00 11.33
N ARG A 178 19.72 2.44 11.04
CA ARG A 178 19.83 1.05 10.58
C ARG A 178 19.97 0.12 11.79
N TYR A 179 18.90 -0.60 12.11
CA TYR A 179 18.89 -1.68 13.11
C TYR A 179 19.72 -2.88 12.60
N HIS A 180 20.96 -3.00 13.05
CA HIS A 180 21.89 -4.11 12.75
C HIS A 180 22.17 -4.36 11.25
N ASP A 181 23.00 -5.36 10.96
CA ASP A 181 23.33 -5.78 9.59
C ASP A 181 22.07 -6.20 8.80
N ALA A 182 21.00 -6.62 9.50
CA ALA A 182 19.72 -7.08 8.97
C ALA A 182 18.75 -5.98 8.51
N GLY A 183 18.95 -4.70 8.87
CA GLY A 183 18.14 -3.57 8.39
C GLY A 183 17.00 -3.15 9.32
N GLY A 184 16.49 -1.93 9.12
CA GLY A 184 15.33 -1.38 9.85
C GLY A 184 14.00 -2.02 9.44
N LYS A 185 13.03 -2.05 10.37
CA LYS A 185 11.62 -2.40 10.07
C LYS A 185 10.87 -1.17 9.55
N SER A 186 9.60 -1.34 9.18
CA SER A 186 8.80 -0.22 8.68
C SER A 186 8.55 0.89 9.72
N PRO A 187 8.62 2.18 9.34
CA PRO A 187 8.19 3.28 10.19
C PRO A 187 6.72 3.20 10.57
N PHE A 188 5.82 2.82 9.65
CA PHE A 188 4.39 2.71 9.91
C PHE A 188 3.96 1.26 9.80
N ILE A 189 3.58 0.65 10.92
CA ILE A 189 3.24 -0.78 10.99
C ILE A 189 1.85 -0.94 11.58
N ALA A 190 0.97 -1.60 10.83
CA ALA A 190 -0.15 -2.34 11.40
C ALA A 190 0.22 -3.82 11.43
N GLY A 191 0.42 -4.37 12.62
CA GLY A 191 0.96 -5.72 12.79
C GLY A 191 0.03 -6.64 13.58
N GLY A 192 0.29 -7.94 13.49
CA GLY A 192 -0.24 -8.98 14.37
C GLY A 192 -1.73 -8.83 14.67
N TYR A 193 -2.61 -9.06 13.70
CA TYR A 193 -4.07 -9.01 13.87
C TYR A 193 -4.66 -7.69 14.37
N ALA A 194 -3.93 -6.58 14.31
CA ALA A 194 -4.55 -5.27 14.45
C ALA A 194 -5.61 -5.09 13.35
N ARG A 195 -6.84 -4.72 13.73
CA ARG A 195 -7.97 -4.66 12.82
C ARG A 195 -8.37 -3.24 12.50
N ASN A 196 -8.81 -3.01 11.27
CA ASN A 196 -9.41 -1.74 10.84
C ASN A 196 -8.50 -0.52 11.13
N THR A 197 -7.18 -0.71 11.05
CA THR A 197 -6.20 0.36 11.23
C THR A 197 -6.23 1.29 10.03
N ARG A 198 -6.11 2.60 10.27
CA ARG A 198 -6.07 3.60 9.21
C ARG A 198 -4.82 4.47 9.34
N PHE A 199 -4.07 4.59 8.25
CA PHE A 199 -3.02 5.58 8.08
C PHE A 199 -3.50 6.59 7.04
N GLU A 200 -3.61 7.87 7.42
CA GLU A 200 -4.22 8.90 6.59
C GLU A 200 -3.28 10.11 6.47
N GLN A 201 -2.92 10.49 5.24
CA GLN A 201 -2.06 11.65 4.97
C GLN A 201 -0.68 11.53 5.67
N CYS A 202 -0.20 10.31 5.86
CA CYS A 202 1.10 10.04 6.47
C CYS A 202 2.22 10.05 5.43
N THR A 203 3.41 10.51 5.82
CA THR A 203 4.58 10.60 4.94
C THR A 203 5.80 9.91 5.55
N VAL A 204 6.53 9.16 4.72
CA VAL A 204 7.85 8.60 5.05
C VAL A 204 8.88 9.18 4.10
N THR A 205 10.01 9.63 4.63
CA THR A 205 11.13 10.15 3.82
C THR A 205 12.47 9.62 4.29
N ASP A 206 13.23 9.01 3.38
CA ASP A 206 14.61 8.56 3.61
C ASP A 206 14.78 7.65 4.84
N CYS A 207 13.87 6.69 5.03
CA CYS A 207 13.97 5.65 6.07
C CYS A 207 14.60 4.36 5.54
N VAL A 208 15.22 3.60 6.43
CA VAL A 208 15.77 2.27 6.16
C VAL A 208 14.73 1.22 6.57
N GLY A 209 14.26 0.41 5.61
CA GLY A 209 13.14 -0.51 5.77
C GLY A 209 12.01 -0.19 4.78
N ASP A 210 10.95 -1.02 4.80
CA ASP A 210 9.72 -0.70 4.07
C ASP A 210 9.10 0.57 4.64
N ALA A 211 8.45 1.43 3.87
CA ALA A 211 7.93 2.69 4.43
C ALA A 211 6.61 2.51 5.20
N PHE A 212 5.71 1.70 4.65
CA PHE A 212 4.42 1.38 5.23
C PHE A 212 4.19 -0.10 5.15
N ASP A 213 3.72 -0.69 6.25
CA ASP A 213 3.56 -2.13 6.37
C ASP A 213 2.21 -2.50 7.02
N SER A 214 1.63 -3.57 6.51
CA SER A 214 0.48 -4.26 7.06
C SER A 214 0.82 -5.74 7.14
N ASP A 215 1.37 -6.13 8.28
CA ASP A 215 1.73 -7.51 8.61
C ASP A 215 0.57 -8.15 9.37
N ASN A 216 -0.20 -9.00 8.70
CA ASN A 216 -1.30 -9.74 9.30
C ASN A 216 -2.38 -8.87 9.96
N ALA A 217 -2.62 -7.68 9.43
CA ALA A 217 -3.53 -6.68 9.98
C ALA A 217 -4.77 -6.45 9.10
N PRO A 218 -5.87 -7.22 9.30
CA PRO A 218 -7.03 -7.20 8.41
C PRO A 218 -7.81 -5.88 8.49
N GLY A 219 -8.24 -5.38 7.33
CA GLY A 219 -8.98 -4.13 7.22
C GLY A 219 -8.09 -2.89 7.28
N THR A 220 -6.76 -3.04 7.10
CA THR A 220 -5.85 -1.89 7.07
C THR A 220 -6.10 -1.02 5.84
N VAL A 221 -6.18 0.29 6.05
CA VAL A 221 -6.36 1.29 4.99
C VAL A 221 -5.25 2.32 5.05
N PHE A 222 -4.56 2.49 3.93
CA PHE A 222 -3.66 3.61 3.68
C PHE A 222 -4.36 4.59 2.75
N LEU A 223 -4.50 5.85 3.18
CA LEU A 223 -5.24 6.88 2.46
C LEU A 223 -4.36 8.13 2.32
N HIS A 224 -4.07 8.56 1.09
CA HIS A 224 -3.20 9.72 0.81
C HIS A 224 -1.80 9.60 1.44
N CYS A 225 -1.28 8.38 1.60
CA CYS A 225 0.05 8.15 2.15
C CYS A 225 1.14 8.30 1.09
N VAL A 226 2.31 8.81 1.49
CA VAL A 226 3.43 9.04 0.59
C VAL A 226 4.71 8.41 1.14
N ALA A 227 5.32 7.52 0.37
CA ALA A 227 6.66 7.00 0.63
C ALA A 227 7.65 7.62 -0.38
N ARG A 228 8.72 8.24 0.11
CA ARG A 228 9.73 8.88 -0.74
C ARG A 228 11.14 8.54 -0.28
N ASN A 229 11.97 8.09 -1.21
CA ASN A 229 13.42 8.05 -1.01
C ASN A 229 14.09 9.04 -1.97
N THR A 230 14.85 9.98 -1.42
CA THR A 230 15.54 11.04 -2.15
C THR A 230 16.99 10.68 -2.47
N LYS A 231 17.54 9.67 -1.77
CA LYS A 231 18.94 9.24 -1.89
C LYS A 231 19.19 8.20 -2.98
N GLY A 232 18.23 8.02 -3.90
CA GLY A 232 18.26 7.00 -4.94
C GLY A 232 17.18 5.93 -4.75
N ILE A 233 17.38 4.75 -5.33
CA ILE A 233 16.43 3.64 -5.19
C ILE A 233 16.71 2.92 -3.86
N SER A 234 15.74 2.97 -2.94
CA SER A 234 15.76 2.19 -1.71
C SER A 234 15.67 0.70 -2.05
N PRO A 235 16.43 -0.21 -1.40
CA PRO A 235 16.31 -1.64 -1.65
C PRO A 235 15.00 -2.25 -1.10
N TYR A 236 14.23 -1.48 -0.33
CA TYR A 236 12.99 -1.86 0.34
C TYR A 236 11.75 -1.46 -0.48
N ALA A 237 10.57 -1.67 0.11
CA ALA A 237 9.28 -1.31 -0.46
C ALA A 237 8.74 0.05 0.06
N GLY A 238 7.95 0.73 -0.77
CA GLY A 238 7.17 1.89 -0.32
C GLY A 238 5.99 1.45 0.54
N PHE A 239 5.23 0.47 0.05
CA PHE A 239 4.20 -0.22 0.79
C PHE A 239 4.45 -1.72 0.67
N TRP A 240 4.41 -2.43 1.78
CA TRP A 240 4.47 -3.89 1.83
C TRP A 240 3.27 -4.41 2.64
N SER A 241 2.73 -5.56 2.25
CA SER A 241 1.62 -6.17 2.98
C SER A 241 1.70 -7.68 2.81
N GLU A 242 1.68 -8.37 3.94
CA GLU A 242 1.84 -9.83 4.07
C GLU A 242 0.74 -10.40 4.95
N GLY A 243 0.29 -11.61 4.64
CA GLY A 243 -0.88 -12.24 5.24
C GLY A 243 -0.68 -13.75 5.33
N GLU A 244 -0.02 -14.22 6.38
CA GLU A 244 0.31 -15.64 6.51
C GLU A 244 -0.91 -16.47 6.92
N GLN A 245 -1.88 -15.89 7.63
CA GLN A 245 -2.87 -16.69 8.36
C GLN A 245 -4.13 -17.04 7.58
N THR A 246 -4.64 -18.24 7.84
CA THR A 246 -5.83 -18.82 7.19
C THR A 246 -7.16 -18.30 7.74
N ASP A 247 -7.15 -17.76 8.96
CA ASP A 247 -8.34 -17.51 9.78
C ASP A 247 -8.86 -16.06 9.67
N SER A 248 -8.19 -15.21 8.88
CA SER A 248 -8.59 -13.82 8.70
C SER A 248 -8.70 -13.44 7.22
N ASP A 249 -9.68 -12.59 6.93
CA ASP A 249 -9.82 -11.98 5.61
C ASP A 249 -8.91 -10.76 5.54
N HIS A 250 -7.62 -10.98 5.27
CA HIS A 250 -6.61 -9.92 5.28
C HIS A 250 -6.75 -8.96 4.09
N ARG A 251 -7.76 -8.10 4.17
CA ARG A 251 -8.01 -7.02 3.20
C ARG A 251 -7.15 -5.82 3.51
N VAL A 252 -6.45 -5.33 2.49
CA VAL A 252 -5.65 -4.10 2.56
C VAL A 252 -6.08 -3.18 1.41
N THR A 253 -6.30 -1.91 1.72
CA THR A 253 -6.62 -0.89 0.72
C THR A 253 -5.59 0.21 0.70
N TRP A 254 -5.02 0.48 -0.47
CA TRP A 254 -4.23 1.67 -0.75
C TRP A 254 -5.05 2.62 -1.62
N ASN A 255 -5.33 3.83 -1.11
CA ASN A 255 -6.18 4.80 -1.79
C ASN A 255 -5.49 6.16 -1.90
N HIS A 256 -5.27 6.65 -3.12
CA HIS A 256 -4.52 7.88 -3.41
C HIS A 256 -3.09 7.88 -2.82
N CYS A 257 -2.44 6.73 -2.76
CA CYS A 257 -1.07 6.60 -2.24
C CYS A 257 -0.02 6.81 -3.34
N LYS A 258 1.12 7.38 -2.98
CA LYS A 258 2.26 7.61 -3.89
C LYS A 258 3.56 7.02 -3.34
N VAL A 259 4.34 6.40 -4.22
CA VAL A 259 5.70 5.93 -3.92
C VAL A 259 6.71 6.52 -4.90
N VAL A 260 7.87 6.94 -4.39
CA VAL A 260 8.98 7.44 -5.21
C VAL A 260 10.31 6.84 -4.77
N GLY A 261 11.03 6.21 -5.69
CA GLY A 261 12.43 5.80 -5.48
C GLY A 261 12.60 4.54 -4.61
N TYR A 262 11.76 3.53 -4.79
CA TYR A 262 11.87 2.25 -4.06
C TYR A 262 12.08 1.07 -5.01
N ARG A 263 12.67 -0.01 -4.52
CA ARG A 263 12.78 -1.26 -5.27
C ARG A 263 11.38 -1.78 -5.60
N VAL A 264 10.50 -1.79 -4.61
CA VAL A 264 9.09 -2.13 -4.80
C VAL A 264 8.22 -0.93 -4.42
N GLY A 265 7.36 -0.47 -5.33
CA GLY A 265 6.37 0.55 -5.01
C GLY A 265 5.34 -0.01 -4.03
N PHE A 266 4.48 -0.88 -4.54
CA PHE A 266 3.45 -1.60 -3.79
C PHE A 266 3.71 -3.10 -3.85
N GLY A 267 4.06 -3.69 -2.71
CA GLY A 267 4.32 -5.11 -2.54
C GLY A 267 3.12 -5.83 -1.93
N ILE A 268 2.78 -6.98 -2.51
CA ILE A 268 1.73 -7.88 -2.03
C ILE A 268 2.31 -9.28 -1.92
N SER A 269 2.16 -9.92 -0.76
CA SER A 269 2.49 -11.34 -0.60
C SER A 269 1.35 -12.15 0.04
N GLU A 270 1.45 -13.47 -0.07
CA GLU A 270 0.67 -14.43 0.72
C GLU A 270 -0.87 -14.29 0.60
N ARG A 271 -1.61 -14.21 1.71
CA ARG A 271 -3.09 -14.20 1.71
C ARG A 271 -3.68 -12.80 1.72
N VAL A 272 -2.92 -11.78 1.34
CA VAL A 272 -3.43 -10.41 1.27
C VAL A 272 -4.43 -10.25 0.13
N LYS A 273 -5.62 -9.72 0.45
CA LYS A 273 -6.61 -9.25 -0.53
C LYS A 273 -6.40 -7.76 -0.76
N ALA A 274 -5.49 -7.45 -1.67
CA ALA A 274 -5.07 -6.09 -1.95
C ALA A 274 -6.00 -5.36 -2.93
N THR A 275 -6.33 -4.11 -2.60
CA THR A 275 -7.00 -3.17 -3.49
C THR A 275 -6.19 -1.87 -3.59
N ILE A 276 -5.80 -1.48 -4.80
CA ILE A 276 -5.17 -0.19 -5.10
C ILE A 276 -6.17 0.70 -5.84
N LEU A 277 -6.44 1.88 -5.30
CA LEU A 277 -7.32 2.90 -5.87
C LEU A 277 -6.52 4.20 -6.06
N ASN A 278 -6.46 4.71 -7.29
CA ASN A 278 -5.79 5.99 -7.60
C ASN A 278 -4.32 6.05 -7.13
N GLY A 279 -3.55 4.97 -7.32
CA GLY A 279 -2.16 4.89 -6.87
C GLY A 279 -1.14 5.44 -7.89
N GLU A 280 0.04 5.83 -7.40
CA GLU A 280 1.16 6.27 -8.23
C GLU A 280 2.49 5.67 -7.74
N ALA A 281 3.31 5.21 -8.69
CA ALA A 281 4.70 4.84 -8.43
C ALA A 281 5.63 5.52 -9.43
N GLU A 282 6.71 6.11 -8.93
CA GLU A 282 7.67 6.88 -9.73
C GLU A 282 9.12 6.45 -9.42
N ASN A 283 9.93 6.25 -10.45
CA ASN A 283 11.35 5.90 -10.30
C ASN A 283 11.57 4.64 -9.43
N CYS A 284 10.65 3.68 -9.47
CA CYS A 284 10.78 2.39 -8.78
C CYS A 284 11.37 1.31 -9.68
N VAL A 285 11.92 0.23 -9.11
CA VAL A 285 12.28 -0.97 -9.91
C VAL A 285 11.00 -1.65 -10.38
N ASN A 286 10.18 -2.14 -9.45
CA ASN A 286 8.81 -2.56 -9.69
C ASN A 286 7.85 -1.50 -9.13
N ALA A 287 6.88 -1.05 -9.92
CA ALA A 287 5.81 -0.19 -9.42
C ALA A 287 4.84 -0.97 -8.53
N VAL A 288 4.44 -2.17 -8.98
CA VAL A 288 3.63 -3.11 -8.21
C VAL A 288 4.25 -4.49 -8.35
N LYS A 289 4.41 -5.19 -7.23
CA LYS A 289 4.94 -6.54 -7.19
C LYS A 289 4.08 -7.43 -6.31
N GLY A 290 3.32 -8.33 -6.94
CA GLY A 290 2.59 -9.39 -6.24
C GLY A 290 3.32 -10.72 -6.36
N LEU A 291 3.81 -11.26 -5.26
CA LEU A 291 4.54 -12.54 -5.18
C LEU A 291 3.86 -13.53 -4.25
N HIS A 292 3.79 -14.80 -4.64
CA HIS A 292 3.26 -15.91 -3.82
C HIS A 292 1.88 -15.63 -3.19
N TYR A 293 1.07 -14.80 -3.84
CA TYR A 293 -0.21 -14.39 -3.29
C TYR A 293 -1.35 -15.32 -3.74
N GLN A 294 -2.33 -15.52 -2.86
CA GLN A 294 -3.44 -16.47 -3.07
C GLN A 294 -4.66 -15.83 -3.73
N TYR A 295 -4.90 -14.54 -3.50
CA TYR A 295 -6.14 -13.88 -3.89
C TYR A 295 -5.95 -12.83 -4.97
N ARG A 296 -6.97 -12.65 -5.80
CA ARG A 296 -6.99 -11.63 -6.86
C ARG A 296 -6.65 -10.23 -6.33
N ILE A 297 -5.61 -9.63 -6.91
CA ILE A 297 -5.26 -8.22 -6.68
C ILE A 297 -6.16 -7.35 -7.56
N GLN A 298 -6.73 -6.29 -6.98
CA GLN A 298 -7.55 -5.32 -7.71
C GLN A 298 -6.82 -3.98 -7.81
N ILE A 299 -6.64 -3.47 -9.02
CA ILE A 299 -6.00 -2.17 -9.28
C ILE A 299 -6.92 -1.35 -10.17
N ASN A 300 -7.43 -0.24 -9.62
CA ASN A 300 -8.29 0.70 -10.32
C ASN A 300 -7.66 2.09 -10.30
N THR A 301 -7.34 2.62 -11.48
CA THR A 301 -6.68 3.90 -11.69
C THR A 301 -5.29 3.91 -11.05
N PHE A 302 -4.26 3.71 -11.86
CA PHE A 302 -2.88 3.66 -11.38
C PHE A 302 -1.91 4.18 -12.44
N THR A 303 -0.86 4.87 -12.02
CA THR A 303 0.21 5.32 -12.93
C THR A 303 1.58 4.89 -12.43
N ALA A 304 2.32 4.13 -13.24
CA ALA A 304 3.75 3.90 -13.07
C ALA A 304 4.55 4.80 -14.01
N ARG A 305 5.48 5.59 -13.49
CA ARG A 305 6.28 6.53 -14.27
C ARG A 305 7.77 6.30 -14.05
N HIS A 306 8.55 6.20 -15.14
CA HIS A 306 10.01 6.00 -15.07
C HIS A 306 10.44 4.79 -14.23
N CYS A 307 9.57 3.79 -14.12
CA CYS A 307 9.87 2.56 -13.40
C CYS A 307 10.57 1.53 -14.28
N GLY A 308 11.20 0.54 -13.66
CA GLY A 308 11.80 -0.60 -14.36
C GLY A 308 13.33 -0.60 -14.42
N LYS A 309 14.00 0.34 -13.73
CA LYS A 309 15.48 0.36 -13.66
C LYS A 309 15.99 -0.92 -13.00
N GLY A 310 16.95 -1.60 -13.60
CA GLY A 310 17.48 -2.89 -13.14
C GLY A 310 16.72 -4.12 -13.67
N LEU A 311 15.68 -3.94 -14.49
CA LEU A 311 14.91 -5.01 -15.15
C LEU A 311 15.12 -4.99 -16.69
N GLU A 312 16.15 -4.31 -17.18
CA GLU A 312 16.33 -4.06 -18.61
C GLU A 312 16.63 -5.35 -19.40
N ALA A 313 17.31 -6.31 -18.78
CA ALA A 313 17.68 -7.58 -19.38
C ALA A 313 16.79 -8.75 -18.95
N THR A 314 15.76 -8.51 -18.12
CA THR A 314 14.90 -9.57 -17.59
C THR A 314 13.71 -9.80 -18.51
N ASP A 315 13.50 -11.06 -18.89
CA ASP A 315 12.37 -11.45 -19.74
C ASP A 315 11.12 -11.78 -18.94
N THR A 316 11.30 -12.06 -17.65
CA THR A 316 10.29 -12.61 -16.76
C THR A 316 9.66 -11.58 -15.83
N ASP A 317 10.32 -10.45 -15.61
CA ASP A 317 9.85 -9.37 -14.74
C ASP A 317 9.40 -8.13 -15.54
N GLY A 318 8.54 -7.33 -14.93
CA GLY A 318 8.10 -6.05 -15.47
C GLY A 318 7.87 -4.99 -14.40
N VAL A 319 7.50 -3.79 -14.84
CA VAL A 319 7.12 -2.70 -13.92
C VAL A 319 5.93 -3.10 -13.04
N LEU A 320 4.96 -3.80 -13.62
CA LEU A 320 3.87 -4.46 -12.92
C LEU A 320 4.07 -5.97 -13.00
N THR A 321 4.50 -6.61 -11.91
CA THR A 321 4.75 -8.07 -11.87
C THR A 321 3.72 -8.76 -10.98
N PHE A 322 3.14 -9.85 -11.47
CA PHE A 322 2.18 -10.67 -10.74
C PHE A 322 2.44 -12.17 -10.90
N SER A 323 2.59 -12.88 -9.78
CA SER A 323 2.66 -14.35 -9.75
C SER A 323 1.29 -15.05 -9.79
N GLY A 324 0.19 -14.32 -9.59
CA GLY A 324 -1.17 -14.84 -9.50
C GLY A 324 -2.19 -14.01 -10.31
N PRO A 325 -3.50 -14.12 -10.00
CA PRO A 325 -4.55 -13.42 -10.73
C PRO A 325 -4.62 -11.93 -10.36
N ALA A 326 -4.73 -11.07 -11.38
CA ALA A 326 -4.92 -9.63 -11.17
C ALA A 326 -6.12 -9.09 -11.97
N THR A 327 -6.66 -7.95 -11.54
CA THR A 327 -7.64 -7.17 -12.31
C THR A 327 -7.20 -5.72 -12.36
N LEU A 328 -6.92 -5.26 -13.56
CA LEU A 328 -6.41 -3.93 -13.86
C LEU A 328 -7.49 -3.13 -14.59
N THR A 329 -7.72 -1.89 -14.19
CA THR A 329 -8.60 -0.95 -14.91
C THR A 329 -8.01 0.44 -14.81
N LYS A 330 -7.95 1.19 -15.92
CA LYS A 330 -7.32 2.53 -15.98
C LYS A 330 -5.88 2.56 -15.44
N VAL A 331 -5.11 1.50 -15.70
CA VAL A 331 -3.70 1.40 -15.28
C VAL A 331 -2.78 1.83 -16.41
N LYS A 332 -1.82 2.72 -16.13
CA LYS A 332 -0.91 3.27 -17.14
C LYS A 332 0.55 3.08 -16.74
N THR A 333 1.39 2.75 -17.73
CA THR A 333 2.85 2.86 -17.59
C THR A 333 3.37 3.94 -18.54
N LEU A 334 4.30 4.77 -18.05
CA LEU A 334 4.82 5.94 -18.75
C LEU A 334 6.33 6.02 -18.62
N ASN A 335 7.01 6.16 -19.75
CA ASN A 335 8.47 6.20 -19.84
C ASN A 335 9.13 5.00 -19.14
N THR A 336 8.56 3.81 -19.31
CA THR A 336 9.08 2.57 -18.73
C THR A 336 10.50 2.30 -19.21
N VAL A 337 11.38 2.03 -18.25
CA VAL A 337 12.81 1.73 -18.48
C VAL A 337 13.03 0.24 -18.75
N ALA A 338 12.27 -0.61 -18.08
CA ALA A 338 12.33 -2.06 -18.28
C ALA A 338 11.95 -2.48 -19.70
N ARG A 339 12.32 -3.70 -20.07
CA ARG A 339 11.82 -4.36 -21.28
C ARG A 339 10.29 -4.50 -21.25
N ASN A 340 9.74 -4.87 -20.10
CA ASN A 340 8.31 -5.15 -19.92
C ASN A 340 7.64 -4.12 -19.01
N SER A 341 6.51 -3.55 -19.47
CA SER A 341 5.58 -2.76 -18.63
C SER A 341 4.81 -3.65 -17.65
N PHE A 342 4.49 -4.86 -18.10
CA PHE A 342 3.65 -5.80 -17.37
C PHE A 342 4.21 -7.21 -17.52
N SER A 343 4.16 -7.99 -16.43
CA SER A 343 4.43 -9.43 -16.43
C SER A 343 3.39 -10.16 -15.59
N ASN A 344 2.68 -11.12 -16.19
CA ASN A 344 1.92 -12.14 -15.46
C ASN A 344 2.71 -13.45 -15.40
N TYR A 345 3.91 -13.36 -14.83
CA TYR A 345 4.79 -14.48 -14.54
C TYR A 345 5.71 -14.09 -13.38
N GLY A 346 5.34 -14.43 -12.15
CA GLY A 346 6.11 -14.09 -10.95
C GLY A 346 6.69 -15.30 -10.23
N GLY A 347 7.10 -16.35 -10.94
CA GLY A 347 7.64 -17.58 -10.31
C GLY A 347 6.64 -18.34 -9.43
N GLY A 348 5.33 -18.16 -9.64
CA GLY A 348 4.26 -18.82 -8.90
C GLY A 348 3.70 -20.05 -9.63
N SER A 349 2.88 -20.85 -8.94
CA SER A 349 2.17 -21.99 -9.53
C SER A 349 1.06 -21.53 -10.49
N SER A 350 0.68 -22.40 -11.43
CA SER A 350 -0.46 -22.15 -12.32
C SER A 350 -1.76 -22.00 -11.53
N THR A 351 -2.56 -20.97 -11.82
CA THR A 351 -3.90 -20.79 -11.21
C THR A 351 -5.02 -21.00 -12.23
N SER A 352 -6.15 -21.55 -11.79
CA SER A 352 -7.38 -21.64 -12.60
C SER A 352 -8.08 -20.29 -12.76
N GLU A 353 -7.74 -19.31 -11.92
CA GLU A 353 -8.30 -17.97 -12.00
C GLU A 353 -7.79 -17.19 -13.22
N GLU A 354 -8.62 -16.27 -13.69
CA GLU A 354 -8.34 -15.43 -14.85
C GLU A 354 -7.60 -14.14 -14.44
N THR A 355 -6.66 -13.65 -15.24
CA THR A 355 -6.21 -12.25 -15.13
C THR A 355 -6.97 -11.37 -16.12
N LEU A 356 -7.44 -10.22 -15.64
CA LEU A 356 -8.24 -9.26 -16.41
C LEU A 356 -7.46 -7.96 -16.58
N ILE A 357 -7.12 -7.61 -17.82
CA ILE A 357 -6.56 -6.31 -18.19
C ILE A 357 -7.68 -5.53 -18.88
N GLY A 358 -8.36 -4.70 -18.10
CA GLY A 358 -9.61 -4.06 -18.47
C GLY A 358 -9.46 -2.68 -19.12
N PRO A 359 -10.58 -1.97 -19.31
CA PRO A 359 -10.64 -0.77 -20.11
C PRO A 359 -9.82 0.38 -19.54
N GLY A 360 -9.28 1.19 -20.44
CA GLY A 360 -8.49 2.38 -20.11
C GLY A 360 -7.06 2.07 -19.64
N CYS A 361 -6.65 0.79 -19.64
CA CYS A 361 -5.25 0.45 -19.43
C CYS A 361 -4.38 0.87 -20.62
N GLU A 362 -3.15 1.30 -20.35
CA GLU A 362 -2.21 1.80 -21.35
C GLU A 362 -0.77 1.35 -21.02
N PHE A 363 -0.13 0.62 -21.93
CA PHE A 363 1.25 0.15 -21.75
C PHE A 363 2.16 0.68 -22.85
N ASP A 364 3.31 1.21 -22.44
CA ASP A 364 4.31 1.85 -23.30
C ASP A 364 5.52 0.95 -23.63
N LYS A 365 5.59 -0.24 -23.02
CA LYS A 365 6.54 -1.33 -23.31
C LYS A 365 5.79 -2.66 -23.34
N ASP A 366 6.55 -3.73 -23.59
CA ASP A 366 5.98 -5.06 -23.81
C ASP A 366 5.16 -5.52 -22.58
N ALA A 367 4.03 -6.19 -22.84
CA ALA A 367 3.24 -6.88 -21.84
C ALA A 367 3.50 -8.37 -21.97
N TYR A 368 4.21 -8.92 -21.01
CA TYR A 368 4.60 -10.31 -20.98
C TYR A 368 3.52 -11.16 -20.29
N ILE A 369 2.96 -12.10 -21.03
CA ILE A 369 1.81 -12.91 -20.64
C ILE A 369 2.24 -14.37 -20.63
N SER A 370 2.41 -14.95 -19.43
CA SER A 370 2.82 -16.35 -19.20
C SER A 370 4.21 -16.73 -19.75
N TYR A 371 5.04 -17.32 -18.90
CA TYR A 371 6.31 -17.98 -19.25
C TYR A 371 6.28 -19.41 -18.68
N GLU A 372 6.88 -20.37 -19.37
CA GLU A 372 7.17 -21.73 -18.88
C GLU A 372 6.05 -22.37 -18.02
N ASN A 373 4.81 -22.38 -18.51
CA ASN A 373 3.65 -23.01 -17.86
C ASN A 373 3.20 -22.41 -16.52
N SER A 374 3.63 -21.19 -16.20
CA SER A 374 3.22 -20.52 -14.95
C SER A 374 2.34 -19.29 -15.23
N GLY A 375 1.50 -18.94 -14.26
CA GLY A 375 0.55 -17.81 -14.34
C GLY A 375 -0.92 -18.24 -14.40
N SER A 376 -1.78 -17.36 -14.95
CA SER A 376 -3.23 -17.56 -15.02
C SER A 376 -3.64 -18.50 -16.17
N ARG A 377 -4.65 -19.35 -15.96
CA ARG A 377 -5.22 -20.23 -17.01
C ARG A 377 -5.90 -19.46 -18.14
N ARG A 378 -6.46 -18.30 -17.83
CA ARG A 378 -7.05 -17.39 -18.83
C ARG A 378 -6.55 -15.98 -18.58
N ILE A 379 -6.29 -15.26 -19.66
CA ILE A 379 -5.97 -13.84 -19.60
C ILE A 379 -6.85 -13.12 -20.62
N THR A 380 -7.69 -12.21 -20.14
CA THR A 380 -8.51 -11.35 -20.99
C THR A 380 -7.94 -9.95 -21.01
N VAL A 381 -7.74 -9.44 -22.23
CA VAL A 381 -7.35 -8.06 -22.50
C VAL A 381 -8.53 -7.39 -23.21
N ASP A 382 -9.16 -6.41 -22.55
CA ASP A 382 -10.38 -5.76 -23.04
C ASP A 382 -10.27 -4.24 -22.90
N GLY A 383 -10.33 -3.51 -24.02
CA GLY A 383 -10.27 -2.05 -23.99
C GLY A 383 -8.90 -1.46 -23.59
N THR A 384 -7.81 -2.21 -23.80
CA THR A 384 -6.43 -1.80 -23.46
C THR A 384 -5.73 -1.18 -24.67
N THR A 385 -4.85 -0.20 -24.44
CA THR A 385 -3.99 0.40 -25.46
C THR A 385 -2.53 0.00 -25.26
N PHE A 386 -1.89 -0.48 -26.31
CA PHE A 386 -0.47 -0.80 -26.35
C PHE A 386 0.25 0.16 -27.31
N ARG A 387 1.21 0.95 -26.82
CA ARG A 387 1.96 1.94 -27.61
C ARG A 387 3.43 1.55 -27.69
N GLY A 388 3.86 0.98 -28.82
CA GLY A 388 5.24 0.55 -29.04
C GLY A 388 5.66 -0.72 -28.28
N GLY A 389 4.87 -1.17 -27.32
CA GLY A 389 5.02 -2.45 -26.63
C GLY A 389 4.07 -3.51 -27.17
N ASN A 390 4.56 -4.74 -27.33
CA ASN A 390 3.80 -5.89 -27.83
C ASN A 390 3.20 -6.68 -26.67
N ILE A 391 2.13 -7.44 -26.94
CA ILE A 391 1.85 -8.60 -26.10
C ILE A 391 2.88 -9.67 -26.46
N ARG A 392 3.67 -10.11 -25.48
CA ARG A 392 4.56 -11.25 -25.60
C ARG A 392 4.00 -12.45 -24.87
N TYR A 393 4.11 -13.63 -25.47
CA TYR A 393 3.55 -14.85 -24.92
C TYR A 393 4.44 -16.07 -25.14
N TYR A 394 4.59 -16.91 -24.11
CA TYR A 394 5.38 -18.15 -24.19
C TYR A 394 4.76 -19.26 -23.33
N ASN A 395 4.19 -20.30 -23.94
CA ASN A 395 3.52 -21.36 -23.15
C ASN A 395 3.69 -22.79 -23.68
N GLY A 396 3.85 -23.76 -22.78
CA GLY A 396 3.74 -25.20 -23.06
C GLY A 396 2.39 -25.82 -22.61
N GLN A 397 1.54 -25.07 -21.89
CA GLN A 397 0.24 -25.46 -21.33
C GLN A 397 -0.95 -24.70 -21.99
N LEU A 398 -2.17 -25.07 -21.59
CA LEU A 398 -3.47 -24.65 -22.17
C LEU A 398 -3.95 -23.23 -21.78
N THR A 399 -3.06 -22.24 -21.56
CA THR A 399 -3.55 -20.88 -21.22
C THR A 399 -4.28 -20.26 -22.42
N GLU A 400 -5.46 -19.72 -22.16
CA GLU A 400 -6.28 -19.01 -23.14
C GLU A 400 -6.00 -17.50 -23.08
N LEU A 401 -5.69 -16.89 -24.22
CA LEU A 401 -5.62 -15.45 -24.36
C LEU A 401 -6.83 -14.95 -25.17
N LEU A 402 -7.59 -14.04 -24.58
CA LEU A 402 -8.75 -13.41 -25.21
C LEU A 402 -8.52 -11.90 -25.31
N VAL A 403 -8.44 -11.38 -26.54
CA VAL A 403 -8.24 -9.95 -26.81
C VAL A 403 -9.50 -9.35 -27.44
N LYS A 404 -10.00 -8.28 -26.83
CA LYS A 404 -11.24 -7.57 -27.21
C LYS A 404 -11.04 -6.06 -27.17
N ASN A 405 -11.71 -5.33 -28.06
CA ASN A 405 -11.81 -3.87 -28.08
C ASN A 405 -10.49 -3.11 -27.85
N SER A 406 -9.35 -3.73 -28.18
CA SER A 406 -8.03 -3.24 -27.78
C SER A 406 -7.32 -2.53 -28.94
N GLN A 407 -6.44 -1.59 -28.61
CA GLN A 407 -5.70 -0.81 -29.59
C GLN A 407 -4.21 -1.12 -29.51
N PHE A 408 -3.61 -1.40 -30.66
CA PHE A 408 -2.19 -1.67 -30.83
C PHE A 408 -1.61 -0.62 -31.77
N ILE A 409 -0.73 0.24 -31.26
CA ILE A 409 -0.14 1.36 -31.99
C ILE A 409 1.38 1.14 -32.07
N ASN A 410 1.88 0.90 -33.27
CA ASN A 410 3.24 0.44 -33.56
C ASN A 410 3.63 -0.82 -32.76
N SER A 411 2.64 -1.66 -32.48
CA SER A 411 2.74 -2.86 -31.66
C SER A 411 1.84 -3.98 -32.17
N GLY A 412 2.08 -5.20 -31.70
CA GLY A 412 1.27 -6.35 -32.07
C GLY A 412 1.27 -7.43 -30.99
N ILE A 413 0.97 -8.64 -31.43
CA ILE A 413 1.04 -9.85 -30.62
C ILE A 413 2.18 -10.70 -31.17
N ILE A 414 3.13 -11.05 -30.31
CA ILE A 414 4.31 -11.84 -30.67
C ILE A 414 4.41 -13.00 -29.68
N GLY A 415 4.50 -14.24 -30.15
CA GLY A 415 4.64 -15.34 -29.20
C GLY A 415 4.98 -16.69 -29.80
N ALA A 416 5.50 -17.55 -28.93
CA ALA A 416 5.73 -18.96 -29.22
C ALA A 416 4.68 -19.82 -28.53
N ARG A 417 4.13 -20.80 -29.26
CA ARG A 417 3.29 -21.87 -28.73
C ARG A 417 1.97 -21.41 -28.07
N ILE A 418 1.07 -20.85 -28.87
CA ILE A 418 -0.32 -20.62 -28.46
C ILE A 418 -1.16 -21.86 -28.79
N LYS A 419 -1.83 -22.48 -27.80
CA LYS A 419 -2.81 -23.55 -28.06
C LYS A 419 -4.22 -23.03 -28.35
N GLN A 420 -4.66 -21.94 -27.71
CA GLN A 420 -5.97 -21.31 -27.95
C GLN A 420 -5.90 -19.80 -27.69
N SER A 421 -5.99 -18.98 -28.73
CA SER A 421 -6.17 -17.53 -28.58
C SER A 421 -7.27 -17.00 -29.49
N ARG A 422 -8.00 -16.00 -29.02
CA ARG A 422 -9.05 -15.35 -29.79
C ARG A 422 -8.87 -13.85 -29.74
N ILE A 423 -8.73 -13.25 -30.92
CA ILE A 423 -8.65 -11.81 -31.11
C ILE A 423 -9.94 -11.40 -31.79
N THR A 424 -10.74 -10.57 -31.12
CA THR A 424 -12.10 -10.30 -31.56
C THR A 424 -12.58 -8.91 -31.13
N ALA A 425 -13.87 -8.66 -31.37
CA ALA A 425 -14.61 -7.49 -30.90
C ALA A 425 -13.91 -6.16 -31.17
N GLY A 426 -13.71 -5.80 -32.45
CA GLY A 426 -13.29 -4.45 -32.84
C GLY A 426 -11.85 -4.08 -32.49
N SER A 427 -10.97 -5.06 -32.22
CA SER A 427 -9.57 -4.77 -31.93
C SER A 427 -8.89 -4.09 -33.13
N ARG A 428 -8.08 -3.05 -32.89
CA ARG A 428 -7.47 -2.21 -33.92
C ARG A 428 -5.95 -2.22 -33.81
N PHE A 429 -5.29 -2.54 -34.91
CA PHE A 429 -3.84 -2.58 -35.05
C PHE A 429 -3.41 -1.54 -36.08
N VAL A 430 -2.52 -0.64 -35.68
CA VAL A 430 -2.01 0.44 -36.53
C VAL A 430 -0.49 0.46 -36.42
N THR A 431 0.21 0.46 -37.55
CA THR A 431 1.66 0.64 -37.61
C THR A 431 2.04 1.62 -38.70
N THR A 432 3.14 2.34 -38.49
CA THR A 432 3.82 3.10 -39.55
C THR A 432 4.90 2.27 -40.25
N ASP A 433 5.28 1.13 -39.69
CA ASP A 433 6.27 0.21 -40.26
C ASP A 433 5.60 -0.85 -41.13
N SER A 434 5.70 -0.67 -42.44
CA SER A 434 5.10 -1.55 -43.44
C SER A 434 5.86 -2.86 -43.67
N THR A 435 6.90 -3.16 -42.88
CA THR A 435 7.59 -4.45 -42.91
C THR A 435 7.04 -5.45 -41.90
N LYS A 436 6.30 -4.96 -40.88
CA LYS A 436 5.83 -5.77 -39.77
C LYS A 436 4.63 -6.66 -40.12
N THR A 437 4.53 -7.75 -39.36
CA THR A 437 3.33 -8.60 -39.22
C THR A 437 2.67 -8.26 -37.89
N ALA A 438 1.35 -8.06 -37.85
CA ALA A 438 0.65 -7.64 -36.63
C ALA A 438 0.57 -8.76 -35.57
N ILE A 439 0.40 -10.00 -36.01
CA ILE A 439 0.29 -11.18 -35.15
C ILE A 439 1.32 -12.22 -35.62
N GLN A 440 2.42 -12.33 -34.87
CA GLN A 440 3.55 -13.23 -35.16
C GLN A 440 3.53 -14.41 -34.21
N LEU A 441 3.32 -15.62 -34.75
CA LEU A 441 3.16 -16.84 -33.97
C LEU A 441 4.14 -17.92 -34.46
N SER A 442 4.91 -18.52 -33.55
CA SER A 442 5.86 -19.59 -33.91
C SER A 442 5.26 -20.99 -33.71
N LEU A 443 4.40 -21.46 -34.63
CA LEU A 443 3.79 -22.79 -34.60
C LEU A 443 3.53 -23.40 -35.99
N ASP A 444 3.48 -24.73 -36.04
CA ASP A 444 3.07 -25.54 -37.20
C ASP A 444 1.55 -25.81 -37.27
N SER A 445 0.73 -25.17 -36.42
CA SER A 445 -0.74 -25.37 -36.37
C SER A 445 -1.53 -24.10 -36.02
N TYR A 446 -2.69 -23.92 -36.68
CA TYR A 446 -3.60 -22.77 -36.51
C TYR A 446 -4.40 -22.85 -35.21
N ASN A 447 -3.88 -22.25 -34.15
CA ASN A 447 -4.48 -22.27 -32.81
C ASN A 447 -4.93 -20.89 -32.31
N THR A 448 -4.85 -19.89 -33.19
CA THR A 448 -5.33 -18.52 -32.93
C THR A 448 -6.37 -18.14 -33.97
N THR A 449 -7.50 -17.57 -33.53
CA THR A 449 -8.51 -17.00 -34.43
C THR A 449 -8.54 -15.48 -34.33
N VAL A 450 -8.72 -14.83 -35.48
CA VAL A 450 -8.85 -13.37 -35.58
C VAL A 450 -10.17 -13.05 -36.27
N ASP A 451 -11.08 -12.37 -35.58
CA ASP A 451 -12.37 -11.95 -36.10
C ASP A 451 -12.57 -10.45 -35.85
N ASN A 452 -13.42 -9.81 -36.65
CA ASN A 452 -13.92 -8.44 -36.43
C ASN A 452 -12.84 -7.45 -35.95
N SER A 453 -11.70 -7.41 -36.65
CA SER A 453 -10.51 -6.63 -36.26
C SER A 453 -9.98 -5.82 -37.45
N THR A 454 -9.41 -4.66 -37.18
CA THR A 454 -8.89 -3.75 -38.21
C THR A 454 -7.38 -3.64 -38.15
N PHE A 455 -6.71 -3.74 -39.31
CA PHE A 455 -5.26 -3.69 -39.46
C PHE A 455 -4.88 -2.60 -40.47
N GLU A 456 -4.07 -1.65 -40.04
CA GLU A 456 -3.66 -0.49 -40.84
C GLU A 456 -2.13 -0.41 -40.90
N GLY A 457 -1.57 -0.33 -42.11
CA GLY A 457 -0.15 -0.14 -42.35
C GLY A 457 0.72 -1.41 -42.27
N TYR A 458 0.22 -2.51 -41.71
CA TYR A 458 0.94 -3.78 -41.63
C TYR A 458 1.10 -4.46 -43.00
N ASN A 459 2.26 -5.09 -43.23
CA ASN A 459 2.50 -5.93 -44.42
C ASN A 459 1.55 -7.12 -44.44
N ARG A 460 1.41 -7.77 -43.28
CA ARG A 460 0.62 -8.98 -43.07
C ARG A 460 -0.15 -8.90 -41.76
N VAL A 461 -1.36 -9.46 -41.76
CA VAL A 461 -2.15 -9.61 -40.52
C VAL A 461 -1.49 -10.64 -39.61
N SER A 462 -1.24 -11.85 -40.11
CA SER A 462 -0.61 -12.92 -39.36
C SER A 462 0.20 -13.85 -40.26
N ASP A 463 1.12 -14.61 -39.65
CA ASP A 463 1.83 -15.74 -40.24
C ASP A 463 1.16 -17.09 -40.00
N GLN A 464 0.45 -17.28 -38.87
CA GLN A 464 -0.09 -18.59 -38.46
C GLN A 464 -1.44 -18.52 -37.71
N ALA A 465 -2.20 -17.42 -37.82
CA ALA A 465 -3.56 -17.32 -37.28
C ALA A 465 -4.64 -17.58 -38.34
N LYS A 466 -5.74 -18.22 -37.94
CA LYS A 466 -6.94 -18.37 -38.76
C LYS A 466 -7.70 -17.04 -38.79
N VAL A 467 -7.74 -16.41 -39.95
CA VAL A 467 -8.50 -15.17 -40.19
C VAL A 467 -9.96 -15.53 -40.46
N GLY A 468 -10.86 -15.06 -39.62
CA GLY A 468 -12.31 -15.24 -39.76
C GLY A 468 -13.00 -13.99 -40.28
N THR A 469 -14.28 -13.82 -39.95
CA THR A 469 -15.14 -12.81 -40.59
C THR A 469 -14.93 -11.41 -40.01
N GLY A 470 -15.22 -10.38 -40.81
CA GLY A 470 -15.17 -8.99 -40.37
C GLY A 470 -13.75 -8.42 -40.17
N VAL A 471 -12.70 -9.13 -40.60
CA VAL A 471 -11.33 -8.62 -40.60
C VAL A 471 -11.12 -7.65 -41.76
N ARG A 472 -10.56 -6.48 -41.47
CA ARG A 472 -10.25 -5.43 -42.46
C ARG A 472 -8.76 -5.14 -42.44
N GLN A 473 -8.10 -5.19 -43.61
CA GLN A 473 -6.70 -4.80 -43.75
C GLN A 473 -6.58 -3.67 -44.77
N THR A 474 -5.87 -2.61 -44.41
CA THR A 474 -5.46 -1.54 -45.32
C THR A 474 -3.93 -1.49 -45.36
N THR A 475 -3.36 -1.93 -46.48
CA THR A 475 -1.93 -1.79 -46.73
C THR A 475 -1.67 -0.39 -47.27
N ARG A 476 -0.73 0.36 -46.68
CA ARG A 476 -0.20 1.56 -47.35
C ARG A 476 0.58 1.05 -48.56
N ARG A 477 0.06 1.29 -49.78
CA ARG A 477 0.84 1.11 -51.01
C ARG A 477 2.07 2.00 -50.87
N GLN A 478 3.27 1.42 -50.93
CA GLN A 478 4.48 2.22 -51.13
C GLN A 478 4.26 3.06 -52.40
N PRO A 479 4.53 4.38 -52.38
CA PRO A 479 4.78 5.11 -53.61
C PRO A 479 5.94 4.39 -54.30
N ARG A 480 5.72 3.96 -55.54
CA ARG A 480 6.75 3.29 -56.35
C ARG A 480 7.93 4.21 -56.59
#